data_AF-A0A3N0XWB0-F1
#
_entry.id   AF-A0A3N0XWB0-F1
#
_cell.length_a   1.000
_cell.length_b   1.000
_cell.length_c   1.000
_cell.angle_alpha   90.00
_cell.angle_beta   90.00
_cell.angle_gamma   90.00
#
_symmetry.space_group_name_H-M   'P 1'
#
loop_
_entity.id
_entity.type
_entity.pdbx_description
1 polymer ?
#
loop_
_entity_poly.entity_id
_entity_poly.type
_entity_poly.pdbx_seq_one_letter_code
_entity_poly.pdbx_strand_id
1 'polypeptide(L)'
;MARVNRTLVLSLLIAASCIFLLFQIFSYRQTKNGLSVLSSKGYLSGKEAHWHLLKKFLGLVHKFKMPVFLVDTASLKLLSQDAVLYRDSQLTEPHCSFLCTHRDFTTFALYGNLWKYDAALLEAAAERGLELMEIHGKDPRLVSMDDLTAKEIPLHFLFRFNSRLVHVVVLYERSGKYLWHGPLRLKASMDRTFAPFGKLDYGRHAGAYDRPELILTTLDGLDVRIPKNFSGFLREFSSSRFLECRSREAKAFFQLILTTLDGLDVRIPKNFSGFLREFSSSRFLECRSREAKAFFQLYPEDTSAEAVDFRMRAKSLLHLASKVLSVLGVPFWLSSGTCLGWYRQCNIIPYSKDVDLGIWIKDYRHDITQAFQKAGLPLKHKFGKLEDSLELSFQGNDVKLDIFFFYDEGDVVWNGGTQAKSGRKFKYVFPRFSLCWTELMELKVQVPCETGDYVTANYGPNWNVPVKTWDWKSSPFNVQENGVWPVREWDDVIQVY
;
A
#
# COMPACT_ATOMS: atom_id res chain seq x y z
N MET A 1 -62.58 -26.03 -18.73
CA MET A 1 -61.51 -25.26 -19.41
C MET A 1 -62.15 -24.11 -20.16
N ALA A 2 -62.06 -22.88 -19.64
CA ALA A 2 -62.60 -21.71 -20.32
C ALA A 2 -61.79 -21.42 -21.59
N ARG A 3 -62.45 -21.42 -22.75
CA ARG A 3 -61.84 -21.07 -24.04
C ARG A 3 -61.48 -19.59 -24.01
N VAL A 4 -60.19 -19.30 -23.87
CA VAL A 4 -59.68 -17.93 -23.96
C VAL A 4 -59.93 -17.41 -25.38
N ASN A 5 -60.67 -16.31 -25.48
CA ASN A 5 -60.99 -15.66 -26.74
C ASN A 5 -59.69 -15.10 -27.35
N ARG A 6 -59.15 -15.80 -28.35
CA ARG A 6 -57.87 -15.46 -29.01
C ARG A 6 -57.86 -14.05 -29.56
N THR A 7 -59.01 -13.54 -29.99
CA THR A 7 -59.15 -12.16 -30.48
C THR A 7 -58.93 -11.15 -29.36
N LEU A 8 -59.47 -11.41 -28.16
CA LEU A 8 -59.27 -10.55 -26.99
C LEU A 8 -57.80 -10.52 -26.56
N VAL A 9 -57.11 -11.67 -26.59
CA VAL A 9 -55.68 -11.76 -26.27
C VAL A 9 -54.84 -11.01 -27.28
N LEU A 10 -55.16 -11.13 -28.57
CA LEU A 10 -54.44 -10.40 -29.62
C LEU A 10 -54.64 -8.89 -29.49
N SER A 11 -55.87 -8.43 -29.21
CA SER A 11 -56.16 -7.02 -28.95
C SER A 11 -55.41 -6.49 -27.73
N LEU A 12 -55.32 -7.26 -26.65
CA LEU A 12 -54.53 -6.90 -25.45
C LEU A 12 -53.03 -6.80 -25.75
N LEU A 13 -52.48 -7.73 -26.53
CA LEU A 13 -51.06 -7.71 -26.90
C LEU A 13 -50.73 -6.51 -27.81
N ILE A 14 -51.61 -6.18 -28.77
CA ILE A 14 -51.43 -5.01 -29.63
C ILE A 14 -51.52 -3.72 -28.78
N ALA A 15 -52.51 -3.62 -27.90
CA ALA A 15 -52.64 -2.46 -27.02
C ALA A 15 -51.42 -2.27 -26.10
N ALA A 16 -50.93 -3.36 -25.50
CA ALA A 16 -49.71 -3.33 -24.68
C ALA A 16 -48.47 -2.91 -25.48
N SER A 17 -48.33 -3.41 -26.72
CA SER A 17 -47.22 -3.05 -27.60
C SER A 17 -47.27 -1.57 -28.03
N CYS A 18 -48.47 -1.04 -28.33
CA CYS A 18 -48.66 0.38 -28.63
C CYS A 18 -48.33 1.27 -27.42
N ILE A 19 -48.75 0.88 -26.21
CA ILE A 19 -48.42 1.60 -24.98
C ILE A 19 -46.91 1.60 -24.73
N PHE A 20 -46.25 0.47 -24.94
CA PHE A 20 -44.80 0.35 -24.78
C PHE A 20 -44.06 1.24 -25.80
N LEU A 21 -44.51 1.27 -27.06
CA LEU A 21 -43.97 2.14 -28.09
C LEU A 21 -44.15 3.63 -27.74
N LEU A 22 -45.32 4.02 -27.22
CA LEU A 22 -45.57 5.39 -26.75
C LEU A 22 -44.66 5.75 -25.57
N PHE A 23 -44.41 4.82 -24.65
CA PHE A 23 -43.48 5.02 -23.54
C PHE A 23 -42.02 5.17 -24.02
N GLN A 24 -41.60 4.40 -25.02
CA GLN A 24 -40.29 4.54 -25.67
C GLN A 24 -40.16 5.90 -26.39
N ILE A 25 -41.20 6.33 -27.12
CA ILE A 25 -41.21 7.64 -27.80
C ILE A 25 -41.21 8.78 -26.78
N PHE A 26 -41.95 8.66 -25.68
CA PHE A 26 -41.97 9.64 -24.61
C PHE A 26 -40.60 9.74 -23.93
N SER A 27 -39.98 8.60 -23.60
CA SER A 27 -38.64 8.54 -23.01
C SER A 27 -37.57 9.12 -23.94
N TYR A 28 -37.68 8.84 -25.26
CA TYR A 28 -36.81 9.42 -26.29
C TYR A 28 -37.01 10.93 -26.45
N ARG A 29 -38.26 11.42 -26.41
CA ARG A 29 -38.56 12.86 -26.43
C ARG A 29 -38.12 13.57 -25.15
N GLN A 30 -38.19 12.92 -23.99
CA GLN A 30 -37.71 13.50 -22.72
C GLN A 30 -36.18 13.58 -22.69
N THR A 31 -35.47 12.58 -23.24
CA THR A 31 -34.02 12.67 -23.46
C THR A 31 -33.65 13.73 -24.50
N LYS A 32 -34.44 13.90 -25.57
CA LYS A 32 -34.19 14.93 -26.60
C LYS A 32 -34.54 16.35 -26.15
N ASN A 33 -35.61 16.53 -25.35
CA ASN A 33 -36.02 17.83 -24.81
C ASN A 33 -35.23 18.24 -23.56
N GLY A 34 -34.70 17.28 -22.79
CA GLY A 34 -33.67 17.55 -21.79
C GLY A 34 -32.33 17.98 -22.40
N LEU A 35 -32.12 17.67 -23.70
CA LEU A 35 -30.94 18.06 -24.47
C LEU A 35 -31.11 19.40 -25.22
N SER A 36 -32.35 19.90 -25.42
CA SER A 36 -32.60 21.11 -26.23
C SER A 36 -32.79 22.40 -25.41
N VAL A 37 -32.99 22.32 -24.09
CA VAL A 37 -33.22 23.51 -23.22
C VAL A 37 -31.95 23.98 -22.47
N LEU A 38 -30.81 23.30 -22.63
CA LEU A 38 -29.50 23.77 -22.14
C LEU A 38 -28.59 24.35 -23.25
N SER A 39 -29.17 24.74 -24.38
CA SER A 39 -28.45 25.35 -25.49
C SER A 39 -28.45 26.89 -25.41
N SER A 40 -27.79 27.48 -24.40
CA SER A 40 -27.32 28.89 -24.48
C SER A 40 -26.29 29.33 -23.41
N LYS A 41 -25.46 28.44 -22.85
CA LYS A 41 -24.17 28.82 -22.23
C LYS A 41 -23.11 27.79 -22.61
N GLY A 42 -22.09 28.23 -23.37
CA GLY A 42 -21.12 27.38 -24.03
C GLY A 42 -20.40 26.40 -23.10
N TYR A 43 -20.73 25.12 -23.23
CA TYR A 43 -20.04 24.00 -22.58
C TYR A 43 -19.20 23.29 -23.65
N LEU A 44 -17.89 23.52 -23.63
CA LEU A 44 -16.93 22.81 -24.48
C LEU A 44 -17.06 21.29 -24.24
N SER A 45 -16.93 20.48 -25.29
CA SER A 45 -16.87 19.02 -25.13
C SER A 45 -15.74 18.66 -24.16
N GLY A 46 -15.89 17.59 -23.37
CA GLY A 46 -14.89 17.20 -22.37
C GLY A 46 -13.47 17.10 -22.96
N LYS A 47 -13.33 16.54 -24.16
CA LYS A 47 -12.03 16.46 -24.85
C LYS A 47 -11.47 17.83 -25.24
N GLU A 48 -12.32 18.75 -25.72
CA GLU A 48 -11.92 20.11 -26.08
C GLU A 48 -11.45 20.89 -24.84
N ALA A 49 -12.19 20.79 -23.72
CA ALA A 49 -11.80 21.41 -22.47
C ALA A 49 -10.43 20.93 -21.97
N HIS A 50 -10.14 19.63 -22.12
CA HIS A 50 -8.84 19.04 -21.77
C HIS A 50 -7.71 19.54 -22.67
N TRP A 51 -7.95 19.55 -23.99
CA TRP A 51 -6.99 20.06 -24.95
C TRP A 51 -6.67 21.54 -24.71
N HIS A 52 -7.68 22.35 -24.38
CA HIS A 52 -7.48 23.76 -24.01
C HIS A 52 -6.66 23.92 -22.72
N LEU A 53 -6.88 23.07 -21.71
CA LEU A 53 -6.04 23.02 -20.50
C LEU A 53 -4.58 22.73 -20.86
N LEU A 54 -4.32 21.70 -21.68
CA LEU A 54 -2.97 21.35 -22.12
C LEU A 54 -2.30 22.49 -22.88
N LYS A 55 -3.01 23.14 -23.80
CA LYS A 55 -2.52 24.31 -24.54
C LYS A 55 -2.14 25.47 -23.61
N LYS A 56 -2.98 25.77 -22.60
CA LYS A 56 -2.70 26.81 -21.60
C LYS A 56 -1.46 26.46 -20.76
N PHE A 57 -1.36 25.21 -20.31
CA PHE A 57 -0.23 24.71 -19.55
C PHE A 57 1.09 24.75 -20.36
N LEU A 58 1.09 24.25 -21.60
CA LEU A 58 2.29 24.30 -22.46
C LEU A 58 2.70 25.74 -22.81
N GLY A 59 1.75 26.67 -22.85
CA GLY A 59 2.05 28.10 -22.93
C GLY A 59 2.82 28.63 -21.71
N LEU A 60 2.49 28.17 -20.50
CA LEU A 60 3.27 28.48 -19.29
C LEU A 60 4.66 27.84 -19.36
N VAL A 61 4.73 26.57 -19.76
CA VAL A 61 5.98 25.84 -19.94
C VAL A 61 6.93 26.62 -20.86
N HIS A 62 6.44 27.13 -21.98
CA HIS A 62 7.22 27.96 -22.89
C HIS A 62 7.64 29.29 -22.25
N LYS A 63 6.70 30.02 -21.62
CA LYS A 63 6.97 31.32 -20.95
C LYS A 63 8.06 31.21 -19.88
N PHE A 64 8.00 30.17 -19.05
CA PHE A 64 8.92 29.94 -17.93
C PHE A 64 10.07 28.99 -18.27
N LYS A 65 10.23 28.62 -19.54
CA LYS A 65 11.26 27.68 -20.04
C LYS A 65 11.35 26.40 -19.21
N MET A 66 10.21 25.86 -18.83
CA MET A 66 10.14 24.66 -17.98
C MET A 66 10.57 23.43 -18.79
N PRO A 67 11.61 22.69 -18.37
CA PRO A 67 12.06 21.47 -19.05
C PRO A 67 11.12 20.29 -18.73
N VAL A 68 9.92 20.32 -19.31
CA VAL A 68 8.91 19.26 -19.11
C VAL A 68 8.93 18.23 -20.24
N PHE A 69 8.50 17.01 -19.91
CA PHE A 69 8.24 15.94 -20.88
C PHE A 69 7.09 15.07 -20.41
N LEU A 70 6.38 14.43 -21.34
CA LEU A 70 5.22 13.60 -21.06
C LEU A 70 5.64 12.29 -20.38
N VAL A 71 5.01 11.98 -19.26
CA VAL A 71 5.19 10.70 -18.53
C VAL A 71 3.86 10.01 -18.24
N ASP A 72 2.79 10.51 -18.85
CA ASP A 72 1.43 10.03 -18.72
C ASP A 72 1.31 8.60 -19.27
N THR A 73 1.05 7.63 -18.38
CA THR A 73 1.13 6.22 -18.79
C THR A 73 0.04 5.82 -19.79
N ALA A 74 -1.14 6.44 -19.75
CA ALA A 74 -2.20 6.18 -20.71
C ALA A 74 -1.86 6.78 -22.08
N SER A 75 -1.42 8.04 -22.14
CA SER A 75 -1.00 8.64 -23.42
C SER A 75 0.19 7.92 -24.03
N LEU A 76 1.22 7.57 -23.26
CA LEU A 76 2.39 6.85 -23.77
C LEU A 76 2.05 5.45 -24.29
N LYS A 77 1.06 4.75 -23.72
CA LYS A 77 0.58 3.45 -24.22
C LYS A 77 -0.16 3.54 -25.55
N LEU A 78 -0.71 4.70 -25.90
CA LEU A 78 -1.36 4.92 -27.20
C LEU A 78 -0.35 5.19 -28.31
N LEU A 79 0.91 5.48 -27.97
CA LEU A 79 1.97 5.68 -28.96
C LEU A 79 2.43 4.32 -29.50
N SER A 80 2.44 4.19 -30.83
CA SER A 80 3.22 3.16 -31.53
C SER A 80 4.46 3.81 -32.15
N GLN A 81 5.54 3.04 -32.35
CA GLN A 81 6.75 3.55 -33.01
C GLN A 81 6.44 4.12 -34.41
N ASP A 82 5.48 3.54 -35.12
CA ASP A 82 5.03 4.00 -36.44
C ASP A 82 4.19 5.28 -36.37
N ALA A 83 3.44 5.52 -35.29
CA ALA A 83 2.59 6.71 -35.15
C ALA A 83 3.38 8.00 -34.87
N VAL A 84 4.56 7.90 -34.24
CA VAL A 84 5.42 9.06 -33.90
C VAL A 84 6.13 9.62 -35.14
N LEU A 85 6.31 8.81 -36.19
CA LEU A 85 7.02 9.19 -37.42
C LEU A 85 6.09 9.63 -38.58
N TYR A 86 4.78 9.34 -38.54
CA TYR A 86 3.96 9.35 -39.76
C TYR A 86 2.98 10.51 -39.96
N ARG A 87 2.87 11.53 -39.09
CA ARG A 87 1.89 12.62 -39.31
C ARG A 87 2.39 14.00 -38.95
N ASP A 88 3.18 14.56 -39.87
CA ASP A 88 3.47 16.00 -39.93
C ASP A 88 2.69 16.70 -41.06
N SER A 89 1.68 16.05 -41.65
CA SER A 89 0.84 16.65 -42.70
C SER A 89 -0.56 16.02 -42.72
N GLN A 90 -1.59 16.87 -42.87
CA GLN A 90 -3.01 16.52 -43.13
C GLN A 90 -3.99 16.36 -41.95
N LEU A 91 -3.99 17.25 -40.95
CA LEU A 91 -5.18 17.41 -40.09
C LEU A 91 -5.55 18.89 -39.95
N THR A 92 -6.67 19.28 -40.57
CA THR A 92 -7.23 20.64 -40.58
C THR A 92 -8.17 20.92 -39.40
N GLU A 93 -8.41 19.95 -38.50
CA GLU A 93 -9.23 20.11 -37.30
C GLU A 93 -8.53 19.58 -36.04
N PRO A 94 -8.69 20.24 -34.86
CA PRO A 94 -8.10 19.81 -33.60
C PRO A 94 -8.77 18.54 -33.07
N HIS A 95 -8.27 17.38 -33.48
CA HIS A 95 -8.67 16.10 -32.89
C HIS A 95 -7.71 15.70 -31.77
N CYS A 96 -8.18 15.77 -30.52
CA CYS A 96 -7.40 15.30 -29.37
C CYS A 96 -7.51 13.77 -29.22
N SER A 97 -6.48 13.06 -29.71
CA SER A 97 -6.45 11.60 -29.86
C SER A 97 -5.51 10.92 -28.88
N PHE A 98 -4.36 11.55 -28.55
CA PHE A 98 -3.31 10.95 -27.72
C PHE A 98 -3.28 11.52 -26.29
N LEU A 99 -3.44 12.83 -26.16
CA LEU A 99 -3.30 13.53 -24.88
C LEU A 99 -4.63 13.62 -24.12
N CYS A 100 -5.77 13.61 -24.82
CA CYS A 100 -7.11 13.57 -24.22
C CYS A 100 -7.62 12.13 -24.12
N THR A 101 -6.97 11.37 -23.23
CA THR A 101 -7.40 10.01 -22.89
C THR A 101 -8.76 10.02 -22.17
N HIS A 102 -9.25 8.85 -21.76
CA HIS A 102 -10.46 8.74 -20.94
C HIS A 102 -10.27 9.28 -19.50
N ARG A 103 -9.05 9.73 -19.14
CA ARG A 103 -8.73 10.26 -17.82
C ARG A 103 -8.98 11.76 -17.76
N ASP A 104 -9.28 12.23 -16.55
CA ASP A 104 -9.48 13.66 -16.28
C ASP A 104 -8.16 14.40 -16.02
N PHE A 105 -7.02 13.72 -16.18
CA PHE A 105 -5.70 14.29 -15.98
C PHE A 105 -4.68 13.82 -17.02
N THR A 106 -3.65 14.63 -17.24
CA THR A 106 -2.44 14.27 -17.99
C THR A 106 -1.21 14.55 -17.13
N THR A 107 -0.26 13.62 -17.14
CA THR A 107 0.96 13.74 -16.33
C THR A 107 2.19 14.11 -17.13
N PHE A 108 2.89 15.15 -16.69
CA PHE A 108 4.21 15.55 -17.19
C PHE A 108 5.25 15.40 -16.07
N ALA A 109 6.49 15.13 -16.44
CA ALA A 109 7.62 15.27 -15.56
C ALA A 109 8.33 16.60 -15.83
N LEU A 110 8.78 17.27 -14.79
CA LEU A 110 9.61 18.46 -14.84
C LEU A 110 11.03 18.11 -14.39
N TYR A 111 12.01 18.47 -15.19
CA TYR A 111 13.40 18.23 -14.82
C TYR A 111 13.92 19.29 -13.84
N GLY A 112 13.80 18.99 -12.54
CA GLY A 112 13.99 19.95 -11.45
C GLY A 112 15.41 20.52 -11.35
N ASN A 113 16.43 19.82 -11.84
CA ASN A 113 17.82 20.29 -11.81
C ASN A 113 18.11 21.38 -12.86
N LEU A 114 17.33 21.44 -13.96
CA LEU A 114 17.50 22.45 -15.01
C LEU A 114 16.49 23.59 -14.88
N TRP A 115 15.65 23.57 -13.85
CA TRP A 115 14.63 24.57 -13.63
C TRP A 115 14.84 25.29 -12.30
N LYS A 116 14.84 26.62 -12.34
CA LYS A 116 14.79 27.44 -11.14
C LYS A 116 13.34 27.83 -10.90
N TYR A 117 12.84 27.54 -9.71
CA TYR A 117 11.50 27.94 -9.31
C TYR A 117 11.33 29.45 -9.43
N ASP A 118 10.23 29.88 -10.03
CA ASP A 118 9.84 31.27 -10.19
C ASP A 118 8.47 31.46 -9.54
N ALA A 119 8.41 32.29 -8.50
CA ALA A 119 7.18 32.56 -7.76
C ALA A 119 6.09 33.22 -8.63
N ALA A 120 6.48 33.89 -9.73
CA ALA A 120 5.53 34.47 -10.69
C ALA A 120 4.74 33.40 -11.47
N LEU A 121 5.11 32.11 -11.37
CA LEU A 121 4.37 31.01 -12.00
C LEU A 121 2.93 30.93 -11.51
N LEU A 122 2.70 31.16 -10.21
CA LEU A 122 1.37 31.12 -9.60
C LEU A 122 0.45 32.20 -10.20
N GLU A 123 0.93 33.44 -10.23
CA GLU A 123 0.19 34.58 -10.79
C GLU A 123 -0.06 34.39 -12.29
N ALA A 124 0.96 33.97 -13.05
CA ALA A 124 0.83 33.74 -14.49
C ALA A 124 -0.11 32.58 -14.85
N ALA A 125 -0.24 31.58 -13.96
CA ALA A 125 -1.23 30.51 -14.08
C ALA A 125 -2.64 31.06 -13.84
N ALA A 126 -2.83 31.85 -12.78
CA ALA A 126 -4.10 32.49 -12.46
C ALA A 126 -4.57 33.45 -13.58
N GLU A 127 -3.67 34.24 -14.17
CA GLU A 127 -3.94 35.09 -15.36
C GLU A 127 -4.45 34.29 -16.57
N ARG A 128 -4.09 33.01 -16.66
CA ARG A 128 -4.58 32.08 -17.71
C ARG A 128 -5.84 31.33 -17.29
N GLY A 129 -6.38 31.63 -16.12
CA GLY A 129 -7.52 30.94 -15.52
C GLY A 129 -7.19 29.53 -15.03
N LEU A 130 -5.93 29.23 -14.75
CA LEU A 130 -5.51 27.97 -14.16
C LEU A 130 -5.36 28.13 -12.66
N GLU A 131 -5.95 27.23 -11.90
CA GLU A 131 -5.66 27.09 -10.48
C GLU A 131 -4.43 26.22 -10.30
N LEU A 132 -3.53 26.60 -9.37
CA LEU A 132 -2.29 25.87 -9.11
C LEU A 132 -2.23 25.43 -7.64
N MET A 133 -1.96 24.15 -7.43
CA MET A 133 -1.57 23.60 -6.13
C MET A 133 -0.14 23.07 -6.19
N GLU A 134 0.69 23.53 -5.26
CA GLU A 134 2.07 23.09 -5.12
C GLU A 134 2.22 22.16 -3.92
N ILE A 135 2.91 21.05 -4.11
CA ILE A 135 3.17 20.08 -3.05
C ILE A 135 4.66 19.97 -2.85
N HIS A 136 5.08 20.36 -1.65
CA HIS A 136 6.46 20.36 -1.22
C HIS A 136 6.76 19.16 -0.32
N GLY A 137 8.02 18.75 -0.32
CA GLY A 137 8.52 17.76 0.62
C GLY A 137 10.01 17.96 0.88
N LYS A 138 10.55 17.14 1.77
CA LYS A 138 11.96 17.21 2.16
C LYS A 138 12.86 16.83 1.00
N ASP A 139 13.94 17.58 0.79
CA ASP A 139 15.01 17.21 -0.14
C ASP A 139 15.87 16.07 0.45
N PRO A 140 15.76 14.83 -0.04
CA PRO A 140 16.55 13.73 0.50
C PRO A 140 18.05 13.84 0.16
N ARG A 141 18.43 14.69 -0.81
CA ARG A 141 19.84 14.87 -1.23
C ARG A 141 20.64 15.68 -0.22
N LEU A 142 19.95 16.48 0.61
CA LEU A 142 20.55 17.35 1.61
C LEU A 142 20.43 16.77 3.02
N VAL A 143 19.75 15.63 3.19
CA VAL A 143 19.69 14.91 4.47
C VAL A 143 21.04 14.23 4.68
N SER A 144 21.90 14.83 5.50
CA SER A 144 23.12 14.19 5.97
C SER A 144 22.91 13.56 7.34
N MET A 145 23.85 12.72 7.79
CA MET A 145 23.85 12.21 9.16
C MET A 145 23.96 13.34 10.20
N ASP A 146 24.56 14.47 9.84
CA ASP A 146 24.83 15.57 10.76
C ASP A 146 23.73 16.63 10.73
N ASP A 147 23.12 16.88 9.57
CA ASP A 147 22.07 17.88 9.36
C ASP A 147 20.75 17.26 8.86
N LEU A 148 19.74 17.29 9.73
CA LEU A 148 18.39 16.81 9.43
C LEU A 148 17.46 17.92 8.92
N THR A 149 17.97 19.15 8.76
CA THR A 149 17.22 20.28 8.21
C THR A 149 17.13 20.15 6.68
N ALA A 150 16.42 19.13 6.23
CA ALA A 150 16.09 18.99 4.82
C ALA A 150 15.27 20.20 4.38
N LYS A 151 15.83 21.01 3.47
CA LYS A 151 15.11 22.09 2.82
C LYS A 151 13.86 21.51 2.14
N GLU A 152 12.72 22.19 2.25
CA GLU A 152 11.55 21.81 1.46
C GLU A 152 11.78 22.20 -0.01
N ILE A 153 11.52 21.25 -0.90
CA ILE A 153 11.60 21.39 -2.36
C ILE A 153 10.25 21.03 -2.99
N PRO A 154 9.90 21.62 -4.14
CA PRO A 154 8.67 21.26 -4.84
C PRO A 154 8.77 19.85 -5.39
N LEU A 155 7.78 19.00 -5.09
CA LEU A 155 7.71 17.62 -5.57
C LEU A 155 6.65 17.44 -6.66
N HIS A 156 5.53 18.14 -6.53
CA HIS A 156 4.46 18.10 -7.52
C HIS A 156 3.80 19.47 -7.72
N PHE A 157 3.37 19.73 -8.95
CA PHE A 157 2.46 20.83 -9.29
C PHE A 157 1.18 20.25 -9.89
N LEU A 158 0.04 20.81 -9.51
CA LEU A 158 -1.26 20.40 -10.00
C LEU A 158 -1.95 21.64 -10.58
N PHE A 159 -2.12 21.68 -11.90
CA PHE A 159 -2.81 22.76 -12.61
C PHE A 159 -4.23 22.32 -12.96
N ARG A 160 -5.25 23.05 -12.50
CA ARG A 160 -6.66 22.70 -12.69
C ARG A 160 -7.39 23.72 -13.55
N PHE A 161 -8.24 23.22 -14.46
CA PHE A 161 -9.16 24.02 -15.27
C PHE A 161 -10.42 23.21 -15.59
N ASN A 162 -11.61 23.76 -15.32
CA ASN A 162 -12.90 23.10 -15.60
C ASN A 162 -12.95 21.62 -15.17
N SER A 163 -12.55 21.33 -13.94
CA SER A 163 -12.50 19.98 -13.35
C SER A 163 -11.54 18.99 -14.02
N ARG A 164 -10.61 19.48 -14.86
CA ARG A 164 -9.53 18.70 -15.47
C ARG A 164 -8.18 19.14 -14.93
N LEU A 165 -7.18 18.26 -15.04
CA LEU A 165 -5.91 18.42 -14.34
C LEU A 165 -4.70 18.18 -15.24
N VAL A 166 -3.66 19.01 -15.09
CA VAL A 166 -2.29 18.63 -15.44
C VAL A 166 -1.52 18.37 -14.16
N HIS A 167 -1.01 17.15 -14.02
CA HIS A 167 -0.13 16.76 -12.92
C HIS A 167 1.32 16.86 -13.40
N VAL A 168 2.12 17.69 -12.75
CA VAL A 168 3.55 17.79 -13.00
C VAL A 168 4.31 17.15 -11.84
N VAL A 169 5.13 16.16 -12.14
CA VAL A 169 6.00 15.46 -11.18
C VAL A 169 7.42 16.01 -11.33
N VAL A 170 8.01 16.51 -10.26
CA VAL A 170 9.37 17.04 -10.32
C VAL A 170 10.37 15.91 -10.14
N LEU A 171 11.19 15.69 -11.16
CA LEU A 171 12.27 14.72 -11.16
C LEU A 171 13.61 15.42 -10.86
N TYR A 172 14.27 14.96 -9.81
CA TYR A 172 15.58 15.45 -9.37
C TYR A 172 16.66 14.42 -9.64
N GLU A 173 17.78 14.87 -10.18
CA GLU A 173 18.96 14.02 -10.33
C GLU A 173 19.62 13.77 -8.97
N ARG A 174 20.06 12.51 -8.76
CA ARG A 174 20.80 12.06 -7.58
C ARG A 174 22.19 11.52 -7.95
N SER A 175 23.04 11.39 -6.93
CA SER A 175 24.36 10.75 -7.01
C SER A 175 24.20 9.31 -7.53
N GLY A 176 24.69 9.05 -8.74
CA GLY A 176 24.43 7.80 -9.47
C GLY A 176 23.82 8.00 -10.87
N LYS A 177 23.55 9.26 -11.29
CA LYS A 177 23.05 9.61 -12.64
C LYS A 177 21.65 9.06 -12.96
N TYR A 178 20.81 8.91 -11.94
CA TYR A 178 19.39 8.56 -12.08
C TYR A 178 18.51 9.70 -11.58
N LEU A 179 17.23 9.66 -11.97
CA LEU A 179 16.21 10.64 -11.65
C LEU A 179 15.31 10.12 -10.55
N TRP A 180 15.00 10.95 -9.57
CA TRP A 180 14.17 10.61 -8.42
C TRP A 180 12.97 11.56 -8.35
N HIS A 181 11.79 11.04 -8.02
CA HIS A 181 10.66 11.85 -7.55
C HIS A 181 10.23 11.42 -6.15
N GLY A 182 9.72 12.40 -5.40
CA GLY A 182 9.17 12.16 -4.07
C GLY A 182 7.69 11.74 -4.09
N PRO A 183 7.19 11.21 -2.97
CA PRO A 183 5.77 10.92 -2.83
C PRO A 183 4.97 12.22 -2.62
N LEU A 184 3.69 12.16 -2.98
CA LEU A 184 2.72 13.22 -2.75
C LEU A 184 2.11 13.05 -1.36
N ARG A 185 2.38 13.98 -0.45
CA ARG A 185 1.86 13.97 0.93
C ARG A 185 1.10 15.26 1.22
N LEU A 186 -0.22 15.15 1.38
CA LEU A 186 -1.09 16.30 1.68
C LEU A 186 -1.00 16.69 3.15
N LYS A 187 -0.78 17.98 3.42
CA LYS A 187 -0.89 18.59 4.75
C LYS A 187 -2.38 18.68 5.15
N ALA A 188 -2.68 18.73 6.44
CA ALA A 188 -4.07 18.71 6.95
C ALA A 188 -4.92 19.87 6.42
N SER A 189 -4.30 21.02 6.12
CA SER A 189 -4.95 22.23 5.59
C SER A 189 -5.20 22.21 4.08
N MET A 190 -4.71 21.21 3.35
CA MET A 190 -4.82 21.17 1.89
C MET A 190 -6.18 20.64 1.43
N ASP A 191 -6.71 21.23 0.35
CA ASP A 191 -7.96 20.79 -0.28
C ASP A 191 -7.81 19.41 -0.92
N ARG A 192 -8.40 18.40 -0.28
CA ARG A 192 -8.41 17.01 -0.76
C ARG A 192 -9.32 16.80 -1.97
N THR A 193 -10.18 17.75 -2.30
CA THR A 193 -11.08 17.72 -3.46
C THR A 193 -10.45 18.33 -4.71
N PHE A 194 -9.26 18.94 -4.59
CA PHE A 194 -8.59 19.61 -5.69
C PHE A 194 -8.29 18.69 -6.88
N ALA A 195 -7.91 17.44 -6.60
CA ALA A 195 -7.57 16.43 -7.60
C ALA A 195 -8.01 15.03 -7.14
N PRO A 196 -8.22 14.09 -8.08
CA PRO A 196 -8.48 12.69 -7.75
C PRO A 196 -7.17 11.99 -7.35
N PHE A 197 -6.58 12.37 -6.20
CA PHE A 197 -5.23 11.95 -5.77
C PHE A 197 -5.00 10.43 -5.81
N GLY A 198 -6.02 9.63 -5.48
CA GLY A 198 -5.93 8.16 -5.50
C GLY A 198 -5.86 7.54 -6.91
N LYS A 199 -6.15 8.32 -7.96
CA LYS A 199 -6.09 7.89 -9.37
C LYS A 199 -4.82 8.34 -10.10
N LEU A 200 -4.00 9.21 -9.50
CA LEU A 200 -2.78 9.72 -10.13
C LEU A 200 -1.75 8.60 -10.28
N ASP A 201 -1.09 8.53 -11.44
CA ASP A 201 -0.03 7.53 -11.71
C ASP A 201 1.18 7.70 -10.77
N TYR A 202 1.42 8.94 -10.32
CA TYR A 202 2.55 9.30 -9.47
C TYR A 202 2.07 9.89 -8.13
N GLY A 203 2.88 9.71 -7.09
CA GLY A 203 2.66 10.29 -5.77
C GLY A 203 2.35 9.29 -4.65
N ARG A 204 1.95 8.05 -4.97
CA ARG A 204 1.70 7.01 -3.93
C ARG A 204 2.98 6.62 -3.18
N HIS A 205 4.08 6.52 -3.91
CA HIS A 205 5.42 6.26 -3.42
C HIS A 205 6.43 7.14 -4.15
N ALA A 206 7.64 7.26 -3.58
CA ALA A 206 8.78 7.79 -4.32
C ALA A 206 9.17 6.83 -5.45
N GLY A 207 9.87 7.33 -6.46
CA GLY A 207 10.42 6.46 -7.49
C GLY A 207 11.72 6.97 -8.09
N ALA A 208 12.43 6.04 -8.73
CA ALA A 208 13.68 6.28 -9.42
C ALA A 208 13.63 5.75 -10.84
N TYR A 209 14.27 6.48 -11.76
CA TYR A 209 14.37 6.16 -13.18
C TYR A 209 15.77 6.43 -13.70
N ASP A 210 16.24 5.61 -14.63
CA ASP A 210 17.32 5.99 -15.52
C ASP A 210 16.96 7.26 -16.27
N ARG A 211 17.97 8.09 -16.58
CA ARG A 211 17.74 9.34 -17.30
C ARG A 211 17.31 9.01 -18.74
N PRO A 212 16.06 9.33 -19.16
CA PRO A 212 15.63 9.03 -20.52
C PRO A 212 16.24 10.01 -21.53
N GLU A 213 16.57 9.53 -22.72
CA GLU A 213 16.77 10.38 -23.89
C GLU A 213 15.40 10.92 -24.33
N LEU A 214 15.28 12.23 -24.51
CA LEU A 214 14.02 12.88 -24.88
C LEU A 214 14.03 13.31 -26.35
N ILE A 215 12.90 13.16 -27.01
CA ILE A 215 12.65 13.68 -28.37
C ILE A 215 11.49 14.68 -28.33
N LEU A 216 11.54 15.69 -29.20
CA LEU A 216 10.42 16.61 -29.42
C LEU A 216 9.55 16.06 -30.55
N THR A 217 8.24 16.05 -30.35
CA THR A 217 7.25 15.59 -31.34
C THR A 217 5.96 16.41 -31.20
N THR A 218 5.08 16.33 -32.20
CA THR A 218 3.78 17.02 -32.21
C THR A 218 2.69 16.01 -31.93
N LEU A 219 2.00 16.14 -30.79
CA LEU A 219 0.86 15.30 -30.43
C LEU A 219 -0.39 16.16 -30.33
N ASP A 220 -1.46 15.80 -31.05
CA ASP A 220 -2.72 16.55 -31.09
C ASP A 220 -2.53 18.05 -31.42
N GLY A 221 -1.54 18.37 -32.27
CA GLY A 221 -1.19 19.75 -32.65
C GLY A 221 -0.45 20.56 -31.57
N LEU A 222 0.09 19.88 -30.55
CA LEU A 222 0.87 20.47 -29.47
C LEU A 222 2.29 19.89 -29.47
N ASP A 223 3.29 20.77 -29.37
CA ASP A 223 4.69 20.38 -29.22
C ASP A 223 4.94 19.78 -27.84
N VAL A 224 5.32 18.51 -27.80
CA VAL A 224 5.52 17.75 -26.57
C VAL A 224 6.83 16.98 -26.63
N ARG A 225 7.62 17.05 -25.55
CA ARG A 225 8.78 16.17 -25.36
C ARG A 225 8.34 14.83 -24.80
N ILE A 226 8.85 13.73 -25.33
CA ILE A 226 8.56 12.37 -24.84
C ILE A 226 9.86 11.56 -24.68
N PRO A 227 9.88 10.51 -23.84
CA PRO A 227 10.98 9.56 -23.83
C PRO A 227 11.10 8.85 -25.18
N LYS A 228 12.30 8.85 -25.77
CA LYS A 228 12.60 8.18 -27.05
C LYS A 228 12.25 6.69 -26.99
N ASN A 229 12.56 6.05 -25.86
CA ASN A 229 12.18 4.67 -25.57
C ASN A 229 11.00 4.62 -24.57
N PHE A 230 9.83 5.09 -25.00
CA PHE A 230 8.63 5.13 -24.15
C PHE A 230 8.18 3.74 -23.65
N SER A 231 8.35 2.68 -24.44
CA SER A 231 8.08 1.30 -24.00
C SER A 231 9.00 0.86 -22.87
N GLY A 232 10.30 1.17 -22.98
CA GLY A 232 11.28 0.93 -21.92
C GLY A 232 10.95 1.72 -20.65
N PHE A 233 10.60 2.99 -20.80
CA PHE A 233 10.18 3.86 -19.69
C PHE A 233 8.93 3.32 -18.98
N LEU A 234 7.92 2.83 -19.70
CA LEU A 234 6.71 2.23 -19.13
C LEU A 234 7.00 0.93 -18.34
N ARG A 235 7.97 0.14 -18.78
CA ARG A 235 8.42 -1.06 -18.06
C ARG A 235 9.19 -0.69 -16.80
N GLU A 236 10.05 0.32 -16.87
CA GLU A 236 10.75 0.83 -15.69
C GLU A 236 9.77 1.42 -14.66
N PHE A 237 8.74 2.12 -15.12
CA PHE A 237 7.68 2.67 -14.28
C PHE A 237 7.06 1.63 -13.34
N SER A 238 6.79 0.40 -13.80
CA SER A 238 6.20 -0.64 -12.95
C SER A 238 7.14 -1.15 -11.84
N SER A 239 8.45 -0.99 -11.99
CA SER A 239 9.47 -1.38 -11.01
C SER A 239 10.18 -0.18 -10.35
N SER A 240 9.70 1.04 -10.59
CA SER A 240 10.40 2.29 -10.23
C SER A 240 10.38 2.64 -8.74
N ARG A 241 9.75 1.83 -7.88
CA ARG A 241 9.57 2.16 -6.46
C ARG A 241 10.91 2.37 -5.78
N PHE A 242 11.10 3.56 -5.21
CA PHE A 242 12.31 3.93 -4.49
C PHE A 242 12.06 3.94 -2.98
N LEU A 243 12.95 3.30 -2.23
CA LEU A 243 12.94 3.29 -0.77
C LEU A 243 14.03 4.21 -0.26
N GLU A 244 13.63 5.31 0.38
CA GLU A 244 14.58 6.25 0.98
C GLU A 244 15.20 5.66 2.25
N CYS A 245 16.47 6.01 2.51
CA CYS A 245 17.11 5.63 3.77
C CYS A 245 16.38 6.24 4.97
N ARG A 246 16.23 5.45 6.03
CA ARG A 246 15.71 5.88 7.33
C ARG A 246 16.80 6.60 8.13
N SER A 247 17.24 7.76 7.62
CA SER A 247 18.43 8.46 8.14
C SER A 247 18.30 8.89 9.61
N ARG A 248 17.08 9.08 10.13
CA ARG A 248 16.86 9.39 11.55
C ARG A 248 17.16 8.18 12.43
N GLU A 249 16.66 7.02 12.04
CA GLU A 249 16.89 5.74 12.70
C GLU A 249 18.37 5.34 12.60
N ALA A 250 18.98 5.53 11.43
CA ALA A 250 20.42 5.36 11.25
C ALA A 250 21.22 6.29 12.17
N LYS A 251 20.89 7.59 12.24
CA LYS A 251 21.55 8.53 13.16
C LYS A 251 21.37 8.14 14.63
N ALA A 252 20.18 7.70 15.03
CA ALA A 252 19.91 7.23 16.38
C ALA A 252 20.80 6.03 16.74
N PHE A 253 21.03 5.12 15.79
CA PHE A 253 21.95 3.99 15.96
C PHE A 253 23.41 4.44 16.14
N PHE A 254 23.86 5.46 15.40
CA PHE A 254 25.24 5.97 15.44
C PHE A 254 25.48 7.14 16.42
N GLN A 255 24.59 7.40 17.39
CA GLN A 255 24.88 8.41 18.42
C GLN A 255 26.00 7.90 19.34
N LEU A 256 27.23 8.26 19.01
CA LEU A 256 28.39 7.99 19.84
C LEU A 256 28.70 9.20 20.73
N ILE A 257 29.15 8.95 21.95
CA ILE A 257 29.74 9.96 22.84
C ILE A 257 31.24 9.69 22.95
N LEU A 258 32.04 10.76 23.00
CA LEU A 258 33.46 10.66 23.33
C LEU A 258 33.58 10.54 24.85
N THR A 259 34.34 9.56 25.32
CA THR A 259 34.65 9.34 26.74
C THR A 259 36.07 8.84 26.86
N THR A 260 36.69 9.04 28.03
CA THR A 260 38.00 8.49 28.32
C THR A 260 37.84 7.20 29.12
N LEU A 261 38.36 6.08 28.61
CA LEU A 261 38.46 4.79 29.31
C LEU A 261 39.93 4.44 29.46
N ASP A 262 40.40 4.24 30.70
CA ASP A 262 41.81 3.91 31.00
C ASP A 262 42.84 4.87 30.37
N GLY A 263 42.51 6.16 30.28
CA GLY A 263 43.36 7.19 29.67
C GLY A 263 43.32 7.24 28.14
N LEU A 264 42.47 6.43 27.49
CA LEU A 264 42.26 6.44 26.05
C LEU A 264 40.91 7.09 25.70
N ASP A 265 40.95 8.05 24.78
CA ASP A 265 39.74 8.67 24.25
C ASP A 265 39.06 7.73 23.24
N VAL A 266 37.88 7.23 23.62
CA VAL A 266 37.09 6.28 22.83
C VAL A 266 35.68 6.81 22.59
N ARG A 267 35.07 6.37 21.48
CA ARG A 267 33.68 6.68 21.16
C ARG A 267 32.80 5.49 21.50
N ILE A 268 31.84 5.65 22.40
CA ILE A 268 30.90 4.59 22.80
C ILE A 268 29.46 4.96 22.45
N PRO A 269 28.54 4.00 22.27
CA PRO A 269 27.12 4.30 22.10
C PRO A 269 26.60 5.17 23.26
N LYS A 270 25.90 6.26 22.92
CA LYS A 270 25.33 7.19 23.91
C LYS A 270 24.41 6.48 24.91
N ASN A 271 23.63 5.51 24.43
CA ASN A 271 22.82 4.62 25.26
C ASN A 271 23.49 3.24 25.37
N PHE A 272 24.70 3.19 25.96
CA PHE A 272 25.46 1.95 26.09
C PHE A 272 24.69 0.87 26.86
N SER A 273 23.93 1.21 27.90
CA SER A 273 23.09 0.24 28.63
C SER A 273 22.00 -0.37 27.74
N GLY A 274 21.34 0.45 26.92
CA GLY A 274 20.37 -0.03 25.93
C GLY A 274 21.03 -0.90 24.87
N PHE A 275 22.19 -0.48 24.37
CA PHE A 275 22.99 -1.25 23.41
C PHE A 275 23.37 -2.63 23.95
N LEU A 276 23.87 -2.72 25.19
CA LEU A 276 24.26 -4.00 25.81
C LEU A 276 23.05 -4.93 26.00
N ARG A 277 21.88 -4.38 26.38
CA ARG A 277 20.64 -5.15 26.47
C ARG A 277 20.20 -5.68 25.09
N GLU A 278 20.22 -4.83 24.07
CA GLU A 278 19.91 -5.26 22.70
C GLU A 278 20.92 -6.30 22.19
N PHE A 279 22.21 -6.11 22.45
CA PHE A 279 23.29 -7.02 22.10
C PHE A 279 23.08 -8.42 22.70
N SER A 280 22.64 -8.50 23.97
CA SER A 280 22.35 -9.79 24.61
C SER A 280 21.25 -10.61 23.89
N SER A 281 20.42 -9.94 23.08
CA SER A 281 19.33 -10.54 22.32
C SER A 281 19.49 -10.34 20.81
N SER A 282 20.68 -9.98 20.32
CA SER A 282 20.88 -9.50 18.94
C SER A 282 21.03 -10.62 17.90
N ARG A 283 20.88 -11.89 18.29
CA ARG A 283 20.98 -13.01 17.37
C ARG A 283 19.96 -12.81 16.24
N PHE A 284 20.47 -12.81 15.01
CA PHE A 284 19.67 -12.58 13.81
C PHE A 284 19.59 -13.87 12.98
N LEU A 285 18.39 -14.20 12.52
CA LEU A 285 18.15 -15.29 11.60
C LEU A 285 17.64 -14.71 10.29
N GLU A 286 18.38 -14.98 9.20
CA GLU A 286 17.89 -14.70 7.87
C GLU A 286 16.77 -15.66 7.48
N CYS A 287 15.85 -15.19 6.66
CA CYS A 287 14.89 -16.08 6.04
C CYS A 287 15.63 -17.06 5.11
N ARG A 288 15.11 -18.28 4.99
CA ARG A 288 15.73 -19.38 4.22
C ARG A 288 15.53 -19.20 2.72
N SER A 289 16.14 -18.17 2.14
CA SER A 289 15.87 -17.72 0.76
C SER A 289 16.14 -18.80 -0.29
N ARG A 290 17.16 -19.64 -0.09
CA ARG A 290 17.47 -20.76 -1.00
C ARG A 290 16.36 -21.80 -0.99
N GLU A 291 15.89 -22.19 0.20
CA GLU A 291 14.83 -23.18 0.37
C GLU A 291 13.46 -22.63 -0.01
N ALA A 292 13.19 -21.36 0.27
CA ALA A 292 12.00 -20.68 -0.21
C ALA A 292 11.94 -20.68 -1.75
N LYS A 293 13.07 -20.43 -2.43
CA LYS A 293 13.15 -20.53 -3.89
C LYS A 293 12.87 -21.95 -4.38
N ALA A 294 13.42 -22.97 -3.73
CA ALA A 294 13.14 -24.37 -4.06
C ALA A 294 11.66 -24.74 -3.80
N PHE A 295 11.08 -24.24 -2.72
CA PHE A 295 9.66 -24.39 -2.41
C PHE A 295 8.79 -23.78 -3.52
N PHE A 296 9.08 -22.56 -3.98
CA PHE A 296 8.33 -21.92 -5.05
C PHE A 296 8.52 -22.56 -6.44
N GLN A 297 9.57 -23.36 -6.65
CA GLN A 297 9.71 -24.18 -7.86
C GLN A 297 8.70 -25.34 -7.88
N LEU A 298 8.38 -25.91 -6.72
CA LEU A 298 7.40 -27.00 -6.58
C LEU A 298 5.97 -26.48 -6.42
N TYR A 299 5.82 -25.35 -5.71
CA TYR A 299 4.55 -24.73 -5.38
C TYR A 299 4.59 -23.27 -5.81
N PRO A 300 4.27 -22.96 -7.08
CA PRO A 300 4.34 -21.61 -7.61
C PRO A 300 3.61 -20.59 -6.73
N GLU A 301 4.18 -19.39 -6.62
CA GLU A 301 3.61 -18.33 -5.82
C GLU A 301 2.21 -17.94 -6.32
N ASP A 302 1.25 -17.82 -5.40
CA ASP A 302 -0.06 -17.29 -5.71
C ASP A 302 0.03 -15.78 -5.93
N THR A 303 -0.09 -15.38 -7.19
CA THR A 303 -0.03 -13.98 -7.67
C THR A 303 -1.41 -13.42 -8.02
N SER A 304 -2.49 -14.10 -7.61
CA SER A 304 -3.85 -13.59 -7.74
C SER A 304 -4.00 -12.24 -7.04
N ALA A 305 -4.94 -11.41 -7.52
CA ALA A 305 -5.20 -10.10 -6.94
C ALA A 305 -5.55 -10.23 -5.45
N GLU A 306 -6.33 -11.25 -5.09
CA GLU A 306 -6.74 -11.57 -3.73
C GLU A 306 -5.54 -11.91 -2.84
N ALA A 307 -4.61 -12.73 -3.33
CA ALA A 307 -3.41 -13.11 -2.59
C ALA A 307 -2.45 -11.92 -2.40
N VAL A 308 -2.26 -11.09 -3.43
CA VAL A 308 -1.43 -9.87 -3.34
C VAL A 308 -2.04 -8.88 -2.35
N ASP A 309 -3.34 -8.66 -2.45
CA ASP A 309 -4.11 -7.76 -1.60
C ASP A 309 -4.13 -8.20 -0.13
N PHE A 310 -4.32 -9.51 0.13
CA PHE A 310 -4.16 -10.08 1.47
C PHE A 310 -2.77 -9.83 2.05
N ARG A 311 -1.69 -10.12 1.30
CA ARG A 311 -0.32 -9.88 1.78
C ARG A 311 -0.07 -8.39 2.09
N MET A 312 -0.57 -7.47 1.27
CA MET A 312 -0.46 -6.04 1.53
C MET A 312 -1.18 -5.60 2.81
N ARG A 313 -2.39 -6.13 3.04
CA ARG A 313 -3.13 -5.88 4.28
C ARG A 313 -2.44 -6.48 5.50
N ALA A 314 -2.02 -7.74 5.41
CA ALA A 314 -1.30 -8.43 6.48
C ALA A 314 0.03 -7.73 6.82
N LYS A 315 0.78 -7.26 5.81
CA LYS A 315 1.97 -6.39 6.02
C LYS A 315 1.61 -5.14 6.81
N SER A 316 0.55 -4.43 6.40
CA SER A 316 0.11 -3.20 7.06
C SER A 316 -0.33 -3.44 8.51
N LEU A 317 -1.07 -4.53 8.75
CA LEU A 317 -1.50 -4.97 10.07
C LEU A 317 -0.31 -5.31 10.98
N LEU A 318 0.65 -6.09 10.48
CA LEU A 318 1.86 -6.46 11.21
C LEU A 318 2.69 -5.22 11.59
N HIS A 319 2.84 -4.25 10.69
CA HIS A 319 3.53 -2.99 10.98
C HIS A 319 2.81 -2.17 12.06
N LEU A 320 1.48 -2.11 12.02
CA LEU A 320 0.68 -1.42 13.03
C LEU A 320 0.80 -2.10 14.40
N ALA A 321 0.68 -3.43 14.44
CA ALA A 321 0.83 -4.21 15.66
C ALA A 321 2.22 -4.04 16.28
N SER A 322 3.27 -4.14 15.45
CA SER A 322 4.65 -3.89 15.89
C SER A 322 4.83 -2.50 16.49
N LYS A 323 4.26 -1.45 15.85
CA LYS A 323 4.31 -0.08 16.37
C LYS A 323 3.64 0.04 17.74
N VAL A 324 2.45 -0.55 17.90
CA VAL A 324 1.69 -0.52 19.17
C VAL A 324 2.47 -1.23 20.27
N LEU A 325 2.91 -2.46 20.03
CA LEU A 325 3.64 -3.27 21.02
C LEU A 325 5.01 -2.65 21.38
N SER A 326 5.70 -2.04 20.40
CA SER A 326 6.95 -1.32 20.65
C SER A 326 6.75 -0.11 21.57
N VAL A 327 5.66 0.65 21.40
CA VAL A 327 5.34 1.80 22.28
C VAL A 327 5.03 1.32 23.70
N LEU A 328 4.39 0.17 23.85
CA LEU A 328 4.12 -0.45 25.15
C LEU A 328 5.35 -1.13 25.77
N GLY A 329 6.42 -1.32 24.99
CA GLY A 329 7.60 -2.07 25.41
C GLY A 329 7.34 -3.56 25.61
N VAL A 330 6.37 -4.15 24.88
CA VAL A 330 6.00 -5.57 24.97
C VAL A 330 6.74 -6.35 23.87
N PRO A 331 7.66 -7.27 24.23
CA PRO A 331 8.29 -8.16 23.26
C PRO A 331 7.26 -9.10 22.62
N PHE A 332 7.44 -9.40 21.34
CA PHE A 332 6.55 -10.29 20.60
C PHE A 332 7.30 -10.97 19.45
N TRP A 333 6.79 -12.10 18.99
CA TRP A 333 7.34 -12.83 17.85
C TRP A 333 6.27 -13.26 16.87
N LEU A 334 6.67 -13.63 15.65
CA LEU A 334 5.78 -14.26 14.68
C LEU A 334 5.42 -15.68 15.17
N SER A 335 4.13 -15.97 15.29
CA SER A 335 3.63 -17.28 15.72
C SER A 335 2.96 -18.02 14.56
N SER A 336 2.65 -19.30 14.77
CA SER A 336 1.70 -20.08 13.97
C SER A 336 1.91 -19.92 12.44
N GLY A 337 0.86 -19.59 11.67
CA GLY A 337 0.92 -19.55 10.20
C GLY A 337 1.82 -18.44 9.68
N THR A 338 1.94 -17.37 10.46
CA THR A 338 2.82 -16.23 10.14
C THR A 338 4.30 -16.63 10.26
N CYS A 339 4.66 -17.38 11.32
CA CYS A 339 6.00 -17.95 11.50
C CYS A 339 6.34 -18.97 10.41
N LEU A 340 5.40 -19.89 10.11
CA LEU A 340 5.57 -20.88 9.04
C LEU A 340 5.81 -20.21 7.69
N GLY A 341 5.06 -19.15 7.37
CA GLY A 341 5.24 -18.39 6.13
C GLY A 341 6.65 -17.82 5.99
N TRP A 342 7.14 -17.16 7.04
CA TRP A 342 8.51 -16.66 7.08
C TRP A 342 9.53 -17.79 6.91
N TYR A 343 9.41 -18.87 7.67
CA TYR A 343 10.39 -19.95 7.69
C TYR A 343 10.43 -20.78 6.39
N ARG A 344 9.27 -21.04 5.80
CA ARG A 344 9.10 -21.90 4.61
C ARG A 344 9.34 -21.15 3.31
N GLN A 345 8.81 -19.94 3.20
CA GLN A 345 8.64 -19.25 1.92
C GLN A 345 9.04 -17.76 1.95
N CYS A 346 9.72 -17.31 3.01
CA CYS A 346 10.16 -15.91 3.19
C CYS A 346 9.05 -14.87 2.99
N ASN A 347 7.78 -15.27 3.17
CA ASN A 347 6.62 -14.45 2.84
C ASN A 347 5.39 -14.88 3.65
N ILE A 348 4.35 -14.07 3.67
CA ILE A 348 3.08 -14.42 4.31
C ILE A 348 2.35 -15.46 3.44
N ILE A 349 1.79 -16.50 4.07
CA ILE A 349 1.00 -17.53 3.40
C ILE A 349 -0.34 -16.92 2.98
N PRO A 350 -0.65 -16.82 1.67
CA PRO A 350 -1.79 -16.01 1.20
C PRO A 350 -3.16 -16.56 1.59
N TYR A 351 -3.25 -17.85 1.95
CA TYR A 351 -4.49 -18.52 2.34
C TYR A 351 -4.63 -18.74 3.86
N SER A 352 -3.76 -18.14 4.69
CA SER A 352 -3.85 -18.18 6.17
C SER A 352 -5.04 -17.36 6.70
N LYS A 353 -5.37 -16.23 6.05
CA LYS A 353 -6.47 -15.29 6.35
C LYS A 353 -6.29 -14.41 7.60
N ASP A 354 -5.25 -14.63 8.40
CA ASP A 354 -4.92 -13.87 9.60
C ASP A 354 -3.40 -13.62 9.74
N VAL A 355 -3.05 -12.85 10.77
CA VAL A 355 -1.69 -12.63 11.25
C VAL A 355 -1.62 -13.09 12.70
N ASP A 356 -0.64 -13.92 13.01
CA ASP A 356 -0.48 -14.56 14.33
C ASP A 356 0.79 -14.04 15.01
N LEU A 357 0.64 -13.55 16.23
CA LEU A 357 1.75 -13.14 17.09
C LEU A 357 1.75 -13.94 18.40
N GLY A 358 2.95 -14.18 18.92
CA GLY A 358 3.16 -14.75 20.25
C GLY A 358 3.67 -13.67 21.21
N ILE A 359 3.21 -13.72 22.45
CA ILE A 359 3.70 -12.91 23.57
C ILE A 359 3.89 -13.81 24.78
N TRP A 360 4.97 -13.63 25.55
CA TRP A 360 5.10 -14.33 26.83
C TRP A 360 4.09 -13.77 27.81
N ILE A 361 3.39 -14.64 28.54
CA ILE A 361 2.39 -14.17 29.50
C ILE A 361 2.97 -13.25 30.59
N LYS A 362 4.24 -13.45 30.97
CA LYS A 362 4.96 -12.58 31.90
C LYS A 362 5.18 -11.15 31.39
N ASP A 363 5.09 -10.95 30.08
CA ASP A 363 5.21 -9.65 29.41
C ASP A 363 3.84 -9.03 29.11
N TYR A 364 2.74 -9.64 29.56
CA TYR A 364 1.39 -9.10 29.42
C TYR A 364 1.27 -7.72 30.08
N ARG A 365 0.55 -6.81 29.42
CA ARG A 365 0.09 -5.55 30.00
C ARG A 365 -1.42 -5.38 29.87
N HIS A 366 -2.03 -4.85 30.92
CA HIS A 366 -3.47 -4.60 30.98
C HIS A 366 -3.97 -3.57 29.95
N ASP A 367 -3.08 -2.70 29.44
CA ASP A 367 -3.40 -1.64 28.49
C ASP A 367 -3.22 -2.04 27.01
N ILE A 368 -2.85 -3.29 26.71
CA ILE A 368 -2.71 -3.80 25.33
C ILE A 368 -3.99 -3.56 24.54
N THR A 369 -5.14 -3.98 25.06
CA THR A 369 -6.43 -3.89 24.35
C THR A 369 -6.79 -2.44 24.01
N GLN A 370 -6.63 -1.53 24.97
CA GLN A 370 -6.91 -0.11 24.78
C GLN A 370 -5.94 0.52 23.77
N ALA A 371 -4.67 0.14 23.78
CA ALA A 371 -3.66 0.66 22.86
C ALA A 371 -3.97 0.27 21.40
N PHE A 372 -4.35 -1.00 21.17
CA PHE A 372 -4.79 -1.46 19.85
C PHE A 372 -6.07 -0.77 19.39
N GLN A 373 -7.07 -0.62 20.27
CA GLN A 373 -8.30 0.13 19.96
C GLN A 373 -8.01 1.58 19.55
N LYS A 374 -7.16 2.29 20.30
CA LYS A 374 -6.72 3.66 19.97
C LYS A 374 -5.97 3.74 18.65
N ALA A 375 -5.29 2.66 18.26
CA ALA A 375 -4.58 2.55 16.98
C ALA A 375 -5.50 2.19 15.80
N GLY A 376 -6.82 2.05 16.02
CA GLY A 376 -7.80 1.70 14.98
C GLY A 376 -8.00 0.20 14.79
N LEU A 377 -7.57 -0.63 15.73
CA LEU A 377 -7.77 -2.08 15.74
C LEU A 377 -8.71 -2.46 16.90
N PRO A 378 -10.04 -2.50 16.68
CA PRO A 378 -10.97 -2.91 17.72
C PRO A 378 -10.72 -4.36 18.15
N LEU A 379 -10.88 -4.60 19.45
CA LEU A 379 -10.91 -5.95 20.03
C LEU A 379 -12.10 -6.69 19.44
N LYS A 380 -11.87 -7.91 18.96
CA LYS A 380 -12.87 -8.80 18.38
C LYS A 380 -13.18 -9.95 19.33
N HIS A 381 -12.15 -10.59 19.86
CA HIS A 381 -12.28 -11.66 20.84
C HIS A 381 -11.30 -11.47 21.98
N LYS A 382 -11.72 -11.85 23.19
CA LYS A 382 -10.85 -12.11 24.33
C LYS A 382 -11.26 -13.44 24.94
N PHE A 383 -10.36 -14.40 24.91
CA PHE A 383 -10.61 -15.73 25.47
C PHE A 383 -9.63 -16.05 26.60
N GLY A 384 -10.06 -16.85 27.56
CA GLY A 384 -9.23 -17.35 28.66
C GLY A 384 -8.94 -16.33 29.76
N LYS A 385 -7.99 -16.70 30.64
CA LYS A 385 -7.53 -15.92 31.80
C LYS A 385 -6.02 -15.69 31.72
N LEU A 386 -5.50 -14.75 32.51
CA LEU A 386 -4.05 -14.47 32.55
C LEU A 386 -3.22 -15.69 32.93
N GLU A 387 -3.77 -16.59 33.73
CA GLU A 387 -3.13 -17.80 34.19
C GLU A 387 -3.44 -19.04 33.33
N ASP A 388 -4.36 -18.94 32.37
CA ASP A 388 -4.81 -20.08 31.56
C ASP A 388 -5.43 -19.65 30.22
N SER A 389 -4.73 -20.01 29.14
CA SER A 389 -5.25 -19.99 27.76
C SER A 389 -5.70 -18.61 27.25
N LEU A 390 -5.08 -17.51 27.71
CA LEU A 390 -5.35 -16.17 27.19
C LEU A 390 -5.08 -16.05 25.68
N GLU A 391 -6.05 -15.49 24.96
CA GLU A 391 -5.96 -15.12 23.54
C GLU A 391 -6.66 -13.76 23.33
N LEU A 392 -6.05 -12.88 22.54
CA LEU A 392 -6.65 -11.62 22.11
C LEU A 392 -6.68 -11.55 20.58
N SER A 393 -7.87 -11.39 20.01
CA SER A 393 -8.05 -11.17 18.57
C SER A 393 -8.50 -9.74 18.29
N PHE A 394 -7.92 -9.10 17.28
CA PHE A 394 -8.29 -7.76 16.81
C PHE A 394 -8.69 -7.79 15.33
N GLN A 395 -9.59 -6.90 14.92
CA GLN A 395 -10.03 -6.79 13.53
C GLN A 395 -9.36 -5.61 12.82
N GLY A 396 -8.67 -5.85 11.70
CA GLY A 396 -8.07 -4.79 10.89
C GLY A 396 -8.35 -4.93 9.39
N ASN A 397 -9.18 -4.07 8.81
CA ASN A 397 -9.47 -4.00 7.36
C ASN A 397 -9.61 -5.39 6.71
N ASP A 398 -10.51 -6.25 7.22
CA ASP A 398 -10.77 -7.61 6.74
C ASP A 398 -9.70 -8.69 7.03
N VAL A 399 -8.59 -8.35 7.68
CA VAL A 399 -7.61 -9.31 8.21
C VAL A 399 -7.66 -9.31 9.74
N LYS A 400 -7.68 -10.51 10.34
CA LYS A 400 -7.67 -10.67 11.79
C LYS A 400 -6.23 -10.73 12.29
N LEU A 401 -5.95 -10.08 13.42
CA LEU A 401 -4.72 -10.24 14.18
C LEU A 401 -5.04 -11.11 15.39
N ASP A 402 -4.36 -12.25 15.54
CA ASP A 402 -4.44 -13.07 16.75
C ASP A 402 -3.15 -12.95 17.55
N ILE A 403 -3.30 -12.73 18.85
CA ILE A 403 -2.19 -12.70 19.82
C ILE A 403 -2.41 -13.85 20.80
N PHE A 404 -1.53 -14.84 20.71
CA PHE A 404 -1.50 -15.98 21.62
C PHE A 404 -0.49 -15.74 22.73
N PHE A 405 -0.90 -16.01 23.98
CA PHE A 405 0.00 -15.91 25.12
C PHE A 405 0.63 -17.26 25.44
N PHE A 406 1.93 -17.25 25.67
CA PHE A 406 2.73 -18.44 25.93
C PHE A 406 3.16 -18.50 27.40
N TYR A 407 3.09 -19.71 27.95
CA TYR A 407 3.30 -20.05 29.35
C TYR A 407 4.49 -21.01 29.45
N ASP A 408 5.39 -20.75 30.41
CA ASP A 408 6.48 -21.66 30.76
C ASP A 408 5.93 -22.82 31.62
N GLU A 409 6.28 -24.07 31.27
CA GLU A 409 5.93 -25.26 32.06
C GLU A 409 7.10 -26.24 32.05
N GLY A 410 8.09 -25.99 32.92
CA GLY A 410 9.32 -26.78 32.98
C GLY A 410 10.09 -26.76 31.66
N ASP A 411 10.25 -27.92 31.05
CA ASP A 411 11.02 -28.14 29.81
C ASP A 411 10.21 -27.90 28.53
N VAL A 412 8.97 -27.42 28.64
CA VAL A 412 8.13 -27.04 27.51
C VAL A 412 7.56 -25.65 27.68
N VAL A 413 7.07 -25.10 26.56
CA VAL A 413 6.25 -23.89 26.55
C VAL A 413 4.95 -24.20 25.84
N TRP A 414 3.86 -23.55 26.23
CA TRP A 414 2.56 -23.81 25.61
C TRP A 414 1.74 -22.55 25.44
N ASN A 415 0.82 -22.55 24.47
CA ASN A 415 -0.27 -21.59 24.39
C ASN A 415 -1.61 -22.31 24.38
N GLY A 416 -2.66 -21.61 24.79
CA GLY A 416 -4.02 -22.15 24.83
C GLY A 416 -4.87 -21.73 23.64
N GLY A 417 -6.02 -22.39 23.48
CA GLY A 417 -7.09 -22.00 22.58
C GLY A 417 -8.46 -22.35 23.18
N THR A 418 -9.47 -21.52 22.93
CA THR A 418 -10.83 -21.71 23.47
C THR A 418 -11.87 -21.79 22.35
N GLN A 419 -12.67 -22.86 22.35
CA GLN A 419 -13.81 -22.99 21.45
C GLN A 419 -15.04 -22.29 22.05
N ALA A 420 -15.34 -21.09 21.57
CA ALA A 420 -16.41 -20.23 22.11
C ALA A 420 -17.78 -20.92 22.27
N LYS A 421 -18.18 -21.79 21.32
CA LYS A 421 -19.51 -22.44 21.35
C LYS A 421 -19.67 -23.52 22.41
N SER A 422 -18.58 -24.13 22.86
CA SER A 422 -18.61 -25.31 23.75
C SER A 422 -17.84 -25.09 25.05
N GLY A 423 -17.07 -24.01 25.15
CA GLY A 423 -16.12 -23.79 26.24
C GLY A 423 -14.93 -24.74 26.26
N ARG A 424 -14.77 -25.64 25.26
CA ARG A 424 -13.64 -26.58 25.20
C ARG A 424 -12.32 -25.82 25.06
N LYS A 425 -11.34 -26.25 25.85
CA LYS A 425 -9.98 -25.71 25.85
C LYS A 425 -9.04 -26.65 25.11
N PHE A 426 -8.06 -26.06 24.46
CA PHE A 426 -6.99 -26.75 23.76
C PHE A 426 -5.64 -26.21 24.23
N LYS A 427 -4.63 -27.07 24.25
CA LYS A 427 -3.26 -26.75 24.64
C LYS A 427 -2.31 -27.16 23.51
N TYR A 428 -1.48 -26.23 23.08
CA TYR A 428 -0.44 -26.45 22.06
C TYR A 428 0.91 -26.47 22.73
N VAL A 429 1.58 -27.62 22.75
CA VAL A 429 2.84 -27.80 23.48
C VAL A 429 4.02 -27.70 22.53
N PHE A 430 5.03 -26.91 22.87
CA PHE A 430 6.22 -26.70 22.08
C PHE A 430 7.47 -27.03 22.90
N PRO A 431 8.55 -27.54 22.26
CA PRO A 431 9.88 -27.53 22.87
C PRO A 431 10.26 -26.10 23.29
N ARG A 432 11.13 -25.96 24.31
CA ARG A 432 11.64 -24.64 24.67
C ARG A 432 12.35 -24.00 23.49
N PHE A 433 12.13 -22.70 23.34
CA PHE A 433 12.83 -21.87 22.38
C PHE A 433 13.26 -20.55 22.99
N SER A 434 14.32 -19.98 22.42
CA SER A 434 14.73 -18.60 22.63
C SER A 434 14.21 -17.70 21.51
N LEU A 435 14.36 -16.38 21.61
CA LEU A 435 13.89 -15.43 20.59
C LEU A 435 15.07 -14.84 19.81
N CYS A 436 14.95 -14.86 18.49
CA CYS A 436 15.90 -14.30 17.54
C CYS A 436 15.24 -13.18 16.74
N TRP A 437 16.00 -12.15 16.37
CA TRP A 437 15.54 -11.15 15.41
C TRP A 437 15.56 -11.72 14.00
N THR A 438 14.62 -11.26 13.17
CA THR A 438 14.59 -11.50 11.73
C THR A 438 13.94 -10.31 11.03
N GLU A 439 13.83 -10.40 9.72
CA GLU A 439 13.05 -9.51 8.89
C GLU A 439 11.94 -10.27 8.17
N LEU A 440 10.72 -9.74 8.23
CA LEU A 440 9.61 -10.14 7.37
C LEU A 440 8.97 -8.89 6.78
N MET A 441 8.86 -8.83 5.44
CA MET A 441 8.20 -7.72 4.75
C MET A 441 8.76 -6.33 5.08
N GLU A 442 10.10 -6.19 5.20
CA GLU A 442 10.82 -4.96 5.59
C GLU A 442 10.59 -4.53 7.05
N LEU A 443 10.10 -5.44 7.91
CA LEU A 443 9.88 -5.19 9.33
C LEU A 443 10.79 -6.09 10.17
N LYS A 444 11.58 -5.46 11.05
CA LYS A 444 12.35 -6.15 12.09
C LYS A 444 11.39 -6.70 13.15
N VAL A 445 11.36 -8.02 13.31
CA VAL A 445 10.48 -8.75 14.23
C VAL A 445 11.23 -9.91 14.87
N GLN A 446 10.69 -10.53 15.93
CA GLN A 446 11.28 -11.73 16.51
C GLN A 446 10.63 -13.02 15.99
N VAL A 447 11.34 -14.13 16.10
CA VAL A 447 10.90 -15.51 15.83
C VAL A 447 11.53 -16.44 16.88
N PRO A 448 10.97 -17.64 17.10
CA PRO A 448 11.67 -18.70 17.84
C PRO A 448 13.01 -18.99 17.18
N CYS A 449 14.13 -18.94 17.91
CA CYS A 449 15.45 -19.25 17.37
C CYS A 449 15.53 -20.70 16.86
N GLU A 450 14.93 -21.61 17.62
CA GLU A 450 14.74 -23.02 17.27
C GLU A 450 13.52 -23.18 16.34
N THR A 451 13.47 -22.37 15.27
CA THR A 451 12.28 -22.27 14.40
C THR A 451 11.88 -23.61 13.80
N GLY A 452 12.86 -24.43 13.42
CA GLY A 452 12.60 -25.76 12.85
C GLY A 452 11.82 -26.66 13.80
N ASP A 453 12.21 -26.69 15.08
CA ASP A 453 11.54 -27.49 16.10
C ASP A 453 10.16 -26.92 16.44
N TYR A 454 10.05 -25.59 16.55
CA TYR A 454 8.78 -24.91 16.75
C TYR A 454 7.77 -25.21 15.63
N VAL A 455 8.19 -25.07 14.37
CA VAL A 455 7.36 -25.34 13.19
C VAL A 455 7.02 -26.83 13.09
N THR A 456 7.99 -27.72 13.32
CA THR A 456 7.76 -29.17 13.25
C THR A 456 6.81 -29.64 14.35
N ALA A 457 6.88 -29.08 15.56
CA ALA A 457 5.93 -29.38 16.62
C ALA A 457 4.49 -29.02 16.22
N ASN A 458 4.30 -27.87 15.58
CA ASN A 458 2.96 -27.40 15.23
C ASN A 458 2.39 -28.04 13.96
N TYR A 459 3.21 -28.23 12.92
CA TYR A 459 2.77 -28.65 11.59
C TYR A 459 3.21 -30.07 11.20
N GLY A 460 3.98 -30.75 12.05
CA GLY A 460 4.47 -32.10 11.82
C GLY A 460 5.65 -32.17 10.83
N PRO A 461 6.14 -33.38 10.52
CA PRO A 461 7.33 -33.59 9.68
C PRO A 461 7.15 -33.08 8.24
N ASN A 462 5.91 -32.97 7.77
CA ASN A 462 5.56 -32.53 6.42
C ASN A 462 5.18 -31.04 6.35
N TRP A 463 5.63 -30.22 7.31
CA TRP A 463 5.33 -28.77 7.37
C TRP A 463 5.66 -28.01 6.07
N ASN A 464 6.59 -28.53 5.27
CA ASN A 464 7.01 -27.95 4.00
C ASN A 464 6.01 -28.20 2.86
N VAL A 465 4.99 -29.03 3.05
CA VAL A 465 3.93 -29.28 2.07
C VAL A 465 2.76 -28.30 2.33
N PRO A 466 2.28 -27.54 1.32
CA PRO A 466 1.14 -26.65 1.48
C PRO A 466 -0.14 -27.37 1.91
N VAL A 467 -0.79 -26.88 2.97
CA VAL A 467 -2.10 -27.35 3.42
C VAL A 467 -3.06 -26.16 3.42
N LYS A 468 -4.12 -26.23 2.59
CA LYS A 468 -5.10 -25.14 2.43
C LYS A 468 -6.35 -25.28 3.29
N THR A 469 -6.60 -26.48 3.81
CA THR A 469 -7.71 -26.78 4.73
C THR A 469 -7.10 -27.09 6.09
N TRP A 470 -7.34 -26.20 7.05
CA TRP A 470 -6.76 -26.30 8.39
C TRP A 470 -7.84 -26.15 9.44
N ASP A 471 -7.87 -27.09 10.39
CA ASP A 471 -8.73 -27.02 11.57
C ASP A 471 -7.84 -26.89 12.81
N TRP A 472 -7.83 -25.70 13.40
CA TRP A 472 -6.91 -25.34 14.50
C TRP A 472 -7.01 -26.27 15.71
N LYS A 473 -8.13 -26.96 15.92
CA LYS A 473 -8.34 -27.87 17.05
C LYS A 473 -7.91 -29.32 16.80
N SER A 474 -7.60 -29.70 15.55
CA SER A 474 -7.35 -31.11 15.17
C SER A 474 -6.19 -31.32 14.18
N SER A 475 -5.87 -30.31 13.36
CA SER A 475 -4.78 -30.39 12.38
C SER A 475 -3.38 -30.20 12.98
N PRO A 476 -3.17 -29.34 14.00
CA PRO A 476 -1.84 -29.17 14.59
C PRO A 476 -1.35 -30.46 15.26
N PHE A 477 -0.08 -30.81 15.04
CA PHE A 477 0.51 -32.05 15.58
C PHE A 477 0.69 -32.01 17.09
N ASN A 478 0.76 -30.81 17.68
CA ASN A 478 0.97 -30.60 19.10
C ASN A 478 -0.28 -30.19 19.89
N VAL A 479 -1.47 -30.25 19.28
CA VAL A 479 -2.71 -29.89 19.97
C VAL A 479 -3.17 -31.03 20.89
N GLN A 480 -3.61 -30.66 22.09
CA GLN A 480 -4.18 -31.56 23.08
C GLN A 480 -5.45 -30.95 23.64
N GLU A 481 -6.43 -31.77 24.02
CA GLU A 481 -7.56 -31.29 24.80
C GLU A 481 -7.09 -30.87 26.19
N ASN A 482 -7.59 -29.73 26.68
CA ASN A 482 -7.19 -29.15 27.97
C ASN A 482 -8.38 -28.93 28.91
N GLY A 483 -9.44 -29.72 28.74
CA GLY A 483 -10.68 -29.62 29.52
C GLY A 483 -11.69 -28.60 28.96
N VAL A 484 -12.59 -28.12 29.82
CA VAL A 484 -13.70 -27.23 29.45
C VAL A 484 -13.83 -26.13 30.51
N TRP A 485 -14.11 -24.89 30.08
CA TRP A 485 -14.44 -23.79 30.99
C TRP A 485 -15.77 -24.06 31.71
N PRO A 486 -15.83 -23.90 33.04
CA PRO A 486 -17.10 -23.97 33.77
C PRO A 486 -18.11 -22.96 33.21
N VAL A 487 -19.35 -23.38 33.00
CA VAL A 487 -20.40 -22.54 32.38
C VAL A 487 -20.57 -21.20 33.08
N ARG A 488 -20.46 -21.17 34.41
CA ARG A 488 -20.55 -19.96 35.23
C ARG A 488 -19.46 -18.91 34.95
N GLU A 489 -18.40 -19.27 34.24
CA GLU A 489 -17.26 -18.40 33.93
C GLU A 489 -17.27 -17.92 32.46
N TRP A 490 -18.23 -18.38 31.65
CA TRP A 490 -18.23 -18.13 30.20
C TRP A 490 -18.27 -16.64 29.86
N ASP A 491 -19.04 -15.83 30.60
CA ASP A 491 -19.13 -14.38 30.38
C ASP A 491 -17.77 -13.66 30.57
N ASP A 492 -16.89 -14.23 31.40
CA ASP A 492 -15.56 -13.66 31.68
C ASP A 492 -14.48 -14.18 30.73
N VAL A 493 -14.54 -15.47 30.39
CA VAL A 493 -13.48 -16.17 29.63
C VAL A 493 -13.79 -16.36 28.14
N ILE A 494 -15.01 -16.00 27.69
CA ILE A 494 -15.44 -16.09 26.29
C ILE A 494 -16.11 -14.77 25.88
N GLN A 495 -15.29 -13.75 25.59
CA GLN A 495 -15.77 -12.42 25.23
C GLN A 495 -15.66 -12.21 23.71
N VAL A 496 -16.80 -11.94 23.07
CA VAL A 496 -16.93 -11.66 21.63
C VAL A 496 -17.59 -10.29 21.47
N TYR A 497 -16.98 -9.41 20.67
CA TYR A 497 -17.36 -8.00 20.54
C TYR A 497 -17.90 -7.65 19.15
#